data_AF-A0A4R6KV43-F1
#
_entry.id   AF-A0A4R6KV43-F1
#
_cell.length_a   1.000
_cell.length_b   1.000
_cell.length_c   1.000
_cell.angle_alpha   90.00
_cell.angle_beta   90.00
_cell.angle_gamma   90.00
#
_symmetry.space_group_name_H-M   'P 1'
#
loop_
_entity.id
_entity.type
_entity.pdbx_description
1 polymer ?
#
loop_
_entity_poly.entity_id
_entity_poly.type
_entity_poly.pdbx_seq_one_letter_code
_entity_poly.pdbx_strand_id
1 'polypeptide(L)'
;MICRFIAEHRARFGVASICAALSAHGCQIAPRTYYAWARRAPSKRALWELAVTEVLAGYYEPDEHDQHRRRAPESLYGSLKMWAHLNRQGFEVARCTVERLMKANGWRGATRAKKPRTTVPDPAADRAPDLVNRQFRVPAPNRLMVADFTYVRLAGGAFAYTAFVIDAFAGFIAGWESSMSKHTTFVERAIRQAAELRLREGKPLQNKTIHHSDAGSPNIPRCTSPRPCNCTVSAPRSGPWATPTTTPWPRPPSGSTRPNASATTPPFAADH
;
A
#
# COMPACT_ATOMS: atom_id res chain seq x y z
N MET A 1 -26.80 -7.25 -24.35
CA MET A 1 -27.80 -6.18 -24.15
C MET A 1 -29.21 -6.69 -24.47
N ILE A 2 -29.47 -7.17 -25.69
CA ILE A 2 -30.80 -7.64 -26.13
C ILE A 2 -31.35 -8.80 -25.28
N CYS A 3 -30.57 -9.86 -25.01
CA CYS A 3 -31.05 -10.97 -24.18
C CYS A 3 -31.36 -10.56 -22.73
N ARG A 4 -30.68 -9.53 -22.21
CA ARG A 4 -30.94 -8.98 -20.86
C ARG A 4 -32.28 -8.22 -20.84
N PHE A 5 -32.55 -7.41 -21.86
CA PHE A 5 -33.85 -6.74 -22.04
C PHE A 5 -34.99 -7.75 -22.13
N ILE A 6 -34.83 -8.82 -22.92
CA ILE A 6 -35.80 -9.92 -23.01
C ILE A 6 -35.99 -10.55 -21.63
N ALA A 7 -34.90 -10.82 -20.89
CA ALA A 7 -34.99 -11.40 -19.55
C ALA A 7 -35.79 -10.53 -18.57
N GLU A 8 -35.59 -9.21 -18.59
CA GLU A 8 -36.28 -8.26 -17.72
C GLU A 8 -37.79 -8.18 -18.02
N HIS A 9 -38.20 -8.32 -19.28
CA HIS A 9 -39.60 -8.12 -19.71
C HIS A 9 -40.38 -9.42 -19.97
N ARG A 10 -39.71 -10.59 -19.94
CA ARG A 10 -40.32 -11.90 -20.29
C ARG A 10 -41.58 -12.26 -19.49
N ALA A 11 -41.64 -11.85 -18.23
CA ALA A 11 -42.76 -12.15 -17.33
C ALA A 11 -44.05 -11.42 -17.75
N ARG A 12 -43.92 -10.27 -18.41
CA ARG A 12 -45.06 -9.44 -18.82
C ARG A 12 -45.55 -9.75 -20.23
N PHE A 13 -44.65 -10.05 -21.17
CA PHE A 13 -44.99 -10.15 -22.60
C PHE A 13 -44.68 -11.50 -23.24
N GLY A 14 -43.92 -12.37 -22.57
CA GLY A 14 -43.44 -13.63 -23.15
C GLY A 14 -42.27 -13.44 -24.12
N VAL A 15 -41.35 -14.41 -24.15
CA VAL A 15 -40.09 -14.33 -24.93
C VAL A 15 -40.37 -14.23 -26.43
N ALA A 16 -41.31 -15.04 -26.95
CA ALA A 16 -41.62 -15.06 -28.38
C ALA A 16 -42.18 -13.73 -28.89
N SER A 17 -43.10 -13.11 -28.13
CA SER A 17 -43.71 -11.82 -28.46
C SER A 17 -42.67 -10.69 -28.48
N ILE A 18 -41.75 -10.69 -27.51
CA ILE A 18 -40.68 -9.69 -27.45
C ILE A 18 -39.72 -9.88 -28.64
N CYS A 19 -39.32 -11.11 -28.95
CA CYS A 19 -38.46 -11.40 -30.10
C CYS A 19 -39.12 -11.00 -31.44
N ALA A 20 -40.42 -11.23 -31.59
CA ALA A 20 -41.18 -10.82 -32.76
C ALA A 20 -41.21 -9.29 -32.91
N ALA A 21 -41.52 -8.57 -31.83
CA ALA A 21 -41.53 -7.10 -31.82
C ALA A 21 -40.14 -6.52 -32.13
N LEU A 22 -39.08 -7.04 -31.51
CA LEU A 22 -37.71 -6.60 -31.78
C LEU A 22 -37.31 -6.86 -33.23
N SER A 23 -37.70 -8.01 -33.79
CA SER A 23 -37.41 -8.36 -35.18
C SER A 23 -38.15 -7.44 -36.16
N ALA A 24 -39.41 -7.07 -35.87
CA ALA A 24 -40.17 -6.11 -36.65
C ALA A 24 -39.54 -4.70 -36.65
N HIS A 25 -38.84 -4.33 -35.58
CA HIS A 25 -38.10 -3.07 -35.46
C HIS A 25 -36.63 -3.17 -35.88
N GLY A 26 -36.26 -4.18 -36.66
CA GLY A 26 -34.93 -4.32 -37.28
C GLY A 26 -33.87 -5.01 -36.41
N CYS A 27 -34.23 -5.53 -35.24
CA CYS A 27 -33.35 -6.32 -34.38
C CYS A 27 -33.68 -7.81 -34.49
N GLN A 28 -33.09 -8.49 -35.48
CA GLN A 28 -33.33 -9.92 -35.71
C GLN A 28 -32.80 -10.78 -34.55
N ILE A 29 -33.71 -11.36 -33.76
CA ILE A 29 -33.37 -12.28 -32.68
C ILE A 29 -34.38 -13.41 -32.57
N ALA A 30 -33.89 -14.65 -32.55
CA ALA A 30 -34.72 -15.83 -32.37
C ALA A 30 -34.90 -16.20 -30.88
N PRO A 31 -36.05 -16.74 -30.45
CA PRO A 31 -36.25 -17.25 -29.09
C PRO A 31 -35.20 -18.28 -28.67
N ARG A 32 -34.74 -19.13 -29.60
CA ARG A 32 -33.66 -20.11 -29.35
C ARG A 32 -32.36 -19.42 -28.90
N THR A 33 -32.04 -18.26 -29.46
CA THR A 33 -30.86 -17.46 -29.07
C THR A 33 -30.98 -16.96 -27.63
N TYR A 34 -32.18 -16.53 -27.22
CA TYR A 34 -32.44 -16.16 -25.82
C TYR A 34 -32.29 -17.36 -24.88
N TYR A 35 -32.92 -18.50 -25.18
CA TYR A 35 -32.83 -19.68 -24.31
C TYR A 35 -31.42 -20.27 -24.27
N ALA A 36 -30.67 -20.23 -25.38
CA ALA A 36 -29.26 -20.62 -25.41
C ALA A 36 -28.39 -19.69 -24.53
N TRP A 37 -28.66 -18.39 -24.54
CA TRP A 37 -28.01 -17.44 -23.65
C TRP A 37 -28.41 -17.68 -22.18
N ALA A 38 -29.69 -17.93 -21.90
CA ALA A 38 -30.21 -18.14 -20.56
C ALA A 38 -29.69 -19.44 -19.91
N ARG A 39 -29.43 -20.47 -20.71
CA ARG A 39 -28.86 -21.75 -20.26
C ARG A 39 -27.34 -21.78 -20.23
N ARG A 40 -26.66 -20.74 -20.77
CA ARG A 40 -25.20 -20.72 -20.85
C ARG A 40 -24.62 -20.61 -19.44
N ALA A 41 -23.88 -21.64 -19.03
CA ALA A 41 -23.15 -21.63 -17.76
C ALA A 41 -22.12 -20.47 -17.73
N PRO A 42 -21.83 -19.91 -16.54
CA PRO A 42 -20.77 -18.92 -16.39
C PRO A 42 -19.45 -19.46 -16.93
N SER A 43 -18.69 -18.63 -17.65
CA SER A 43 -17.36 -19.03 -18.09
C SER A 43 -16.42 -19.18 -16.90
N LYS A 44 -15.33 -19.96 -17.06
CA LYS A 44 -14.27 -20.07 -16.04
C LYS A 44 -13.79 -18.69 -15.56
N ARG A 45 -13.69 -17.73 -16.47
CA ARG A 45 -13.36 -16.34 -16.17
C ARG A 45 -14.41 -15.65 -15.29
N ALA A 46 -15.69 -15.82 -15.60
CA ALA A 46 -16.76 -15.23 -14.82
C ALA A 46 -16.81 -15.79 -13.39
N LEU A 47 -16.59 -17.10 -13.23
CA LEU A 47 -16.47 -17.74 -11.92
C LEU A 47 -15.25 -17.23 -11.14
N TRP A 48 -14.10 -17.08 -11.81
CA TRP A 48 -12.90 -16.52 -11.18
C TRP A 48 -13.10 -15.07 -10.75
N GLU A 49 -13.70 -14.22 -11.60
CA GLU A 49 -13.99 -12.84 -11.25
C GLU A 49 -14.99 -12.74 -10.08
N LEU A 50 -15.96 -13.66 -9.98
CA LEU A 50 -16.86 -13.76 -8.83
C LEU A 50 -16.09 -14.11 -7.55
N ALA A 51 -15.21 -15.11 -7.59
CA ALA A 51 -14.37 -15.48 -6.44
C ALA A 51 -13.46 -14.32 -5.98
N VAL A 52 -12.86 -13.59 -6.93
CA VAL A 52 -12.04 -12.41 -6.64
C VAL A 52 -12.90 -11.28 -6.06
N THR A 53 -14.13 -11.12 -6.54
CA THR A 53 -15.07 -10.14 -6.01
C THR A 53 -15.41 -10.44 -4.55
N GLU A 54 -15.66 -11.71 -4.20
CA GLU A 54 -15.91 -12.13 -2.82
C GLU A 54 -14.72 -11.83 -1.90
N VAL A 55 -13.50 -12.15 -2.34
CA VAL A 55 -12.27 -11.83 -1.59
C VAL A 55 -12.13 -10.32 -1.37
N LEU A 56 -12.44 -9.51 -2.39
CA LEU A 56 -12.41 -8.05 -2.27
C LEU A 56 -13.51 -7.54 -1.32
N ALA A 57 -14.71 -8.11 -1.37
CA ALA A 57 -15.80 -7.73 -0.48
C ALA A 57 -15.40 -7.89 0.98
N GLY A 58 -14.73 -8.99 1.35
CA GLY A 58 -14.20 -9.20 2.70
C GLY A 58 -13.22 -8.14 3.21
N TYR A 59 -12.60 -7.34 2.32
CA TYR A 59 -11.76 -6.20 2.72
C TYR A 59 -12.52 -4.88 2.80
N TYR A 60 -13.46 -4.63 1.88
CA TYR A 60 -14.08 -3.31 1.72
C TYR A 60 -15.45 -3.18 2.38
N GLU A 61 -16.15 -4.28 2.57
CA GLU A 61 -17.47 -4.33 3.17
C GLU A 61 -17.32 -4.60 4.67
N PRO A 62 -18.08 -3.90 5.53
CA PRO A 62 -18.07 -4.17 6.95
C PRO A 62 -18.66 -5.56 7.20
N ASP A 63 -18.02 -6.33 8.06
CA ASP A 63 -18.57 -7.60 8.51
C ASP A 63 -19.88 -7.33 9.28
N GLU A 64 -20.98 -7.98 8.88
CA GLU A 64 -22.31 -7.76 9.48
C GLU A 64 -22.34 -8.19 10.96
N HIS A 65 -21.41 -9.06 11.35
CA HIS A 65 -21.29 -9.59 12.71
C HIS A 65 -20.37 -8.77 13.62
N ASP A 66 -19.61 -7.79 13.09
CA ASP A 66 -18.79 -6.92 13.92
C ASP A 66 -19.61 -5.73 14.44
N GLN A 67 -19.92 -5.75 15.74
CA GLN A 67 -20.60 -4.66 16.44
C GLN A 67 -19.91 -3.30 16.28
N HIS A 68 -18.59 -3.28 16.03
CA HIS A 68 -17.83 -2.05 15.81
C HIS A 68 -17.69 -1.63 14.34
N ARG A 69 -18.25 -2.41 13.38
CA ARG A 69 -18.14 -2.20 11.93
C ARG A 69 -16.70 -1.87 11.47
N ARG A 70 -15.69 -2.47 12.08
CA ARG A 70 -14.29 -2.18 11.76
C ARG A 70 -13.95 -2.87 10.46
N ARG A 71 -13.41 -2.10 9.52
CA ARG A 71 -12.86 -2.66 8.29
C ARG A 71 -11.41 -3.09 8.53
N ALA A 72 -10.98 -4.09 7.78
CA ALA A 72 -9.58 -4.47 7.73
C ALA A 72 -8.71 -3.25 7.31
N PRO A 73 -7.48 -3.10 7.82
CA PRO A 73 -6.59 -2.00 7.41
C PRO A 73 -6.40 -1.88 5.88
N GLU A 74 -6.48 -3.02 5.19
CA GLU A 74 -6.40 -3.16 3.74
C GLU A 74 -7.56 -2.48 3.01
N SER A 75 -8.69 -2.20 3.68
CA SER A 75 -9.80 -1.43 3.11
C SER A 75 -9.38 -0.01 2.68
N LEU A 76 -8.25 0.48 3.20
CA LEU A 76 -7.66 1.77 2.83
C LEU A 76 -6.95 1.71 1.46
N TYR A 77 -6.67 0.52 0.93
CA TYR A 77 -5.91 0.37 -0.29
C TYR A 77 -6.73 0.78 -1.52
N GLY A 78 -6.13 1.58 -2.39
CA GLY A 78 -6.63 1.77 -3.76
C GLY A 78 -6.28 0.57 -4.64
N SER A 79 -6.82 0.54 -5.86
CA SER A 79 -6.69 -0.58 -6.80
C SER A 79 -5.25 -1.08 -7.01
N LEU A 80 -4.28 -0.18 -7.15
CA LEU A 80 -2.88 -0.56 -7.35
C LEU A 80 -2.29 -1.28 -6.12
N LYS A 81 -2.59 -0.78 -4.91
CA LYS A 81 -2.12 -1.38 -3.65
C LYS A 81 -2.82 -2.70 -3.39
N MET A 82 -4.12 -2.76 -3.69
CA MET A 82 -4.92 -3.97 -3.54
C MET A 82 -4.46 -5.05 -4.52
N TRP A 83 -4.21 -4.72 -5.79
CA TRP A 83 -3.62 -5.65 -6.75
C TRP A 83 -2.27 -6.22 -6.28
N ALA A 84 -1.39 -5.36 -5.74
CA ALA A 84 -0.12 -5.83 -5.20
C ALA A 84 -0.30 -6.71 -3.95
N HIS A 85 -1.32 -6.42 -3.14
CA HIS A 85 -1.69 -7.22 -1.97
C HIS A 85 -2.18 -8.60 -2.36
N LEU A 86 -3.15 -8.67 -3.28
CA LEU A 86 -3.70 -9.93 -3.81
C LEU A 86 -2.61 -10.84 -4.40
N ASN A 87 -1.68 -10.29 -5.19
CA ASN A 87 -0.56 -11.08 -5.73
C ASN A 87 0.36 -11.63 -4.63
N ARG A 88 0.58 -10.90 -3.53
CA ARG A 88 1.37 -11.41 -2.39
C ARG A 88 0.67 -12.56 -1.66
N GLN A 89 -0.66 -12.57 -1.69
CA GLN A 89 -1.49 -13.64 -1.13
C GLN A 89 -1.67 -14.82 -2.11
N GLY A 90 -1.07 -14.76 -3.30
CA GLY A 90 -1.14 -15.83 -4.32
C GLY A 90 -2.32 -15.73 -5.27
N PHE A 91 -3.10 -14.65 -5.26
CA PHE A 91 -4.18 -14.44 -6.25
C PHE A 91 -3.61 -13.85 -7.54
N GLU A 92 -3.48 -14.68 -8.57
CA GLU A 92 -3.07 -14.22 -9.90
C GLU A 92 -4.20 -13.47 -10.60
N VAL A 93 -4.17 -12.14 -10.51
CA VAL A 93 -5.18 -11.28 -11.11
C VAL A 93 -4.54 -10.10 -11.84
N ALA A 94 -5.07 -9.81 -13.02
CA ALA A 94 -4.66 -8.64 -13.78
C ALA A 94 -5.08 -7.36 -13.06
N ARG A 95 -4.20 -6.36 -13.05
CA ARG A 95 -4.46 -5.06 -12.42
C ARG A 95 -5.76 -4.40 -12.90
N CYS A 96 -6.02 -4.45 -14.21
CA CYS A 96 -7.23 -3.90 -14.81
C CYS A 96 -8.52 -4.61 -14.34
N THR A 97 -8.43 -5.88 -13.95
CA THR A 97 -9.54 -6.63 -13.35
C THR A 97 -9.86 -6.08 -11.97
N VAL A 98 -8.86 -5.87 -11.10
CA VAL A 98 -9.07 -5.26 -9.77
C VAL A 98 -9.68 -3.87 -9.90
N GLU A 99 -9.12 -3.03 -10.78
CA GLU A 99 -9.64 -1.68 -11.03
C GLU A 99 -11.11 -1.71 -11.47
N ARG A 100 -11.47 -2.60 -12.40
CA ARG A 100 -12.84 -2.73 -12.89
C ARG A 100 -13.80 -3.26 -11.81
N LEU A 101 -13.40 -4.29 -11.05
CA LEU A 101 -14.23 -4.88 -10.00
C LEU A 101 -14.45 -3.89 -8.85
N MET A 102 -13.41 -3.19 -8.40
CA MET A 102 -13.55 -2.14 -7.40
C MET A 102 -14.47 -1.01 -7.89
N LYS A 103 -14.31 -0.58 -9.14
CA LYS A 103 -15.18 0.46 -9.72
C LYS A 103 -16.65 0.00 -9.80
N ALA A 104 -16.90 -1.24 -10.21
CA ALA A 104 -18.24 -1.80 -10.35
C ALA A 104 -18.97 -1.90 -9.01
N ASN A 105 -18.26 -2.24 -7.92
CA ASN A 105 -18.81 -2.34 -6.57
C ASN A 105 -18.69 -1.03 -5.76
N GLY A 106 -18.19 0.06 -6.36
CA GLY A 106 -18.03 1.34 -5.67
C GLY A 106 -16.94 1.36 -4.59
N TRP A 107 -16.12 0.31 -4.47
CA TRP A 107 -15.04 0.23 -3.50
C TRP A 107 -13.91 1.21 -3.85
N ARG A 108 -13.48 1.98 -2.86
CA ARG A 108 -12.44 3.00 -3.01
C ARG A 108 -11.48 2.94 -1.84
N GLY A 109 -10.19 2.98 -2.16
CA GLY A 109 -9.17 3.22 -1.16
C GLY A 109 -9.26 4.62 -0.58
N ALA A 110 -8.68 4.80 0.60
CA ALA A 110 -8.61 6.10 1.25
C ALA A 110 -7.75 7.06 0.41
N THR A 111 -8.37 8.15 -0.01
CA THR A 111 -7.67 9.28 -0.65
C THR A 111 -7.39 10.32 0.44
N ARG A 112 -6.15 10.78 0.58
CA ARG A 112 -5.82 11.85 1.54
C ARG A 112 -6.61 13.12 1.15
N ALA A 113 -7.35 13.69 2.10
CA ALA A 113 -7.92 15.03 1.95
C ALA A 113 -6.81 16.07 1.69
N LYS A 114 -7.16 17.21 1.08
CA LYS A 114 -6.23 18.33 0.83
C LYS A 114 -5.43 18.63 2.10
N LYS A 115 -4.10 18.55 2.02
CA LYS A 115 -3.21 18.80 3.16
C LYS A 115 -3.31 20.28 3.58
N PRO A 116 -3.29 20.58 4.90
CA PRO A 116 -2.91 21.92 5.35
C PRO A 116 -1.50 22.23 4.84
N ARG A 117 -1.26 23.48 4.43
CA ARG A 117 0.05 23.93 3.94
C ARG A 117 0.99 24.09 5.14
N THR A 118 1.96 23.19 5.29
CA THR A 118 2.67 23.00 6.57
C THR A 118 3.91 23.87 6.74
N THR A 119 4.57 24.30 5.67
CA THR A 119 5.84 25.05 5.73
C THR A 119 5.98 25.95 4.51
N VAL A 120 6.27 27.24 4.74
CA VAL A 120 6.79 28.14 3.71
C VAL A 120 8.32 28.01 3.76
N PRO A 121 8.99 27.61 2.67
CA PRO A 121 10.44 27.52 2.63
C PRO A 121 11.07 28.88 2.95
N ASP A 122 12.01 28.92 3.89
CA ASP A 122 12.92 30.05 4.04
C ASP A 122 14.04 29.91 2.98
N PRO A 123 14.19 30.86 2.04
CA PRO A 123 15.25 30.85 1.04
C PRO A 123 16.65 31.07 1.62
N ALA A 124 16.77 31.64 2.82
CA ALA A 124 18.04 32.02 3.43
C ALA A 124 18.66 30.94 4.33
N ALA A 125 17.96 29.81 4.54
CA ALA A 125 18.47 28.73 5.38
C ALA A 125 19.48 27.85 4.63
N ASP A 126 20.68 27.68 5.21
CA ASP A 126 21.68 26.71 4.75
C ASP A 126 21.10 25.29 4.81
N ARG A 127 21.04 24.61 3.67
CA ARG A 127 20.52 23.23 3.56
C ARG A 127 21.63 22.25 3.27
N ALA A 128 21.52 21.08 3.90
CA ALA A 128 22.39 19.95 3.58
C ALA A 128 22.23 19.52 2.10
N PRO A 129 23.30 19.05 1.45
CA PRO A 129 23.24 18.59 0.07
C PRO A 129 22.32 17.37 -0.08
N ASP A 130 21.62 17.24 -1.21
CA ASP A 130 20.82 16.03 -1.51
C ASP A 130 21.75 14.91 -1.99
N LEU A 131 22.07 13.99 -1.08
CA LEU A 131 22.91 12.83 -1.33
C LEU A 131 22.10 11.58 -1.73
N VAL A 132 20.77 11.61 -1.58
CA VAL A 132 19.90 10.46 -1.87
C VAL A 132 19.40 10.52 -3.30
N ASN A 133 19.17 11.72 -3.85
CA ASN A 133 18.68 11.93 -5.23
C ASN A 133 17.48 11.01 -5.56
N ARG A 134 16.55 10.87 -4.60
CA ARG A 134 15.37 9.99 -4.62
C ARG A 134 15.65 8.47 -4.78
N GLN A 135 16.88 8.01 -4.55
CA GLN A 135 17.26 6.60 -4.55
C GLN A 135 17.19 5.99 -3.14
N PHE A 136 16.00 5.51 -2.75
CA PHE A 136 15.77 4.93 -1.41
C PHE A 136 16.11 3.44 -1.31
N ARG A 137 16.53 2.80 -2.41
CA ARG A 137 16.91 1.38 -2.41
C ARG A 137 18.40 1.26 -2.07
N VAL A 138 18.68 0.75 -0.88
CA VAL A 138 20.05 0.49 -0.41
C VAL A 138 20.34 -1.01 -0.34
N PRO A 139 21.62 -1.44 -0.42
CA PRO A 139 21.99 -2.85 -0.47
C PRO A 139 22.07 -3.55 0.89
N ALA A 140 22.08 -2.80 2.00
CA ALA A 140 22.21 -3.35 3.35
C ALA A 140 21.57 -2.42 4.39
N PRO A 141 21.19 -2.95 5.58
CA PRO A 141 20.77 -2.14 6.72
C PRO A 141 21.83 -1.08 7.10
N ASN A 142 21.42 -0.05 7.83
CA ASN A 142 22.30 1.02 8.34
C ASN A 142 23.03 1.85 7.26
N ARG A 143 22.66 1.72 5.99
CA ARG A 143 23.23 2.54 4.91
C ARG A 143 22.50 3.86 4.72
N LEU A 144 21.18 3.86 4.82
CA LEU A 144 20.33 5.03 4.68
C LEU A 144 19.25 5.00 5.75
N MET A 145 19.27 6.02 6.61
CA MET A 145 18.25 6.31 7.60
C MET A 145 17.42 7.49 7.10
N VAL A 146 16.12 7.29 6.95
CA VAL A 146 15.19 8.33 6.53
C VAL A 146 14.42 8.82 7.74
N ALA A 147 14.54 10.11 8.04
CA ALA A 147 13.74 10.80 9.03
C ALA A 147 12.57 11.50 8.32
N ASP A 148 11.35 11.18 8.75
CA ASP A 148 10.13 11.85 8.31
C ASP A 148 9.25 12.15 9.54
N PHE A 149 8.47 13.21 9.50
CA PHE A 149 7.46 13.46 10.52
C PHE A 149 6.12 13.81 9.90
N THR A 150 5.06 13.28 10.51
CA THR A 150 3.70 13.43 10.02
C THR A 150 2.77 13.89 11.12
N TYR A 151 1.53 14.19 10.76
CA TYR A 151 0.49 14.64 11.67
C TYR A 151 -0.50 13.49 11.87
N VAL A 152 -0.69 13.08 13.11
CA VAL A 152 -1.63 12.02 13.49
C VAL A 152 -2.84 12.68 14.15
N ARG A 153 -4.03 12.41 13.61
CA ARG A 153 -5.30 12.82 14.26
C ARG A 153 -5.51 11.96 15.50
N LEU A 154 -5.73 12.63 16.63
CA LEU A 154 -6.12 12.00 17.87
C LEU A 154 -7.65 11.90 17.92
N ALA A 155 -8.18 10.91 18.66
CA ALA A 155 -9.62 10.68 18.78
C ALA A 155 -10.38 11.90 19.34
N GLY A 156 -9.73 12.74 20.15
CA GLY A 156 -10.29 13.98 20.70
C GLY A 156 -10.28 15.19 19.75
N GLY A 157 -10.01 15.00 18.45
CA GLY A 157 -10.02 16.07 17.45
C GLY A 157 -8.73 16.90 17.36
N ALA A 158 -7.86 16.80 18.35
CA ALA A 158 -6.50 17.36 18.31
C ALA A 158 -5.58 16.57 17.36
N PHE A 159 -4.38 17.11 17.11
CA PHE A 159 -3.36 16.47 16.31
C PHE A 159 -2.03 16.41 17.06
N ALA A 160 -1.31 15.31 16.88
CA ALA A 160 0.08 15.16 17.30
C ALA A 160 1.01 15.14 16.08
N TYR A 161 2.21 15.67 16.24
CA TYR A 161 3.33 15.50 15.33
C TYR A 161 4.06 14.22 15.72
N THR A 162 4.22 13.29 14.78
CA THR A 162 4.95 12.03 15.02
C THR A 162 6.12 11.93 14.06
N ALA A 163 7.34 11.89 14.61
CA ALA A 163 8.58 11.62 13.88
C ALA A 163 8.87 10.13 13.85
N PHE A 164 9.40 9.67 12.72
CA PHE A 164 9.89 8.32 12.51
C PHE A 164 11.29 8.38 11.92
N VAL A 165 12.15 7.47 12.37
CA VAL A 165 13.45 7.20 11.78
C VAL A 165 13.43 5.77 11.25
N ILE A 166 13.54 5.65 9.93
CA ILE A 166 13.30 4.40 9.20
C ILE A 166 14.59 3.98 8.49
N ASP A 167 14.99 2.72 8.67
CA ASP A 167 16.03 2.09 7.86
C ASP A 167 15.48 1.77 6.47
N ALA A 168 16.03 2.41 5.44
CA ALA A 168 15.53 2.28 4.07
C ALA A 168 15.73 0.89 3.45
N PHE A 169 16.59 0.03 4.03
CA PHE A 169 16.78 -1.33 3.54
C PHE A 169 15.57 -2.22 3.86
N ALA A 170 15.18 -2.24 5.13
CA ALA A 170 14.17 -3.17 5.65
C ALA A 170 12.80 -2.49 5.88
N GLY A 171 12.72 -1.16 5.81
CA GLY A 171 11.55 -0.42 6.29
C GLY A 171 11.38 -0.48 7.81
N PHE A 172 12.45 -0.83 8.54
CA PHE A 172 12.44 -0.98 9.98
C PHE A 172 12.43 0.39 10.67
N ILE A 173 11.50 0.61 11.60
CA ILE A 173 11.42 1.84 12.39
C ILE A 173 12.43 1.71 13.54
N ALA A 174 13.56 2.40 13.41
CA ALA A 174 14.63 2.39 14.40
C ALA A 174 14.36 3.34 15.59
N GLY A 175 13.54 4.37 15.40
CA GLY A 175 13.15 5.30 16.45
C GLY A 175 11.92 6.10 16.08
N TRP A 176 11.17 6.57 17.07
CA TRP A 176 9.98 7.39 16.87
C TRP A 176 9.69 8.28 18.08
N GLU A 177 9.04 9.41 17.85
CA GLU A 177 8.52 10.24 18.94
C GLU A 177 7.28 11.02 18.51
N SER A 178 6.33 11.20 19.44
CA SER A 178 5.15 12.01 19.24
C SER A 178 5.14 13.24 20.15
N SER A 179 4.75 14.38 19.61
CA SER A 179 4.67 15.66 20.32
C SER A 179 3.41 16.42 19.92
N MET A 180 2.80 17.14 20.88
CA MET A 180 1.70 18.07 20.58
C MET A 180 2.20 19.42 20.00
N SER A 181 3.51 19.69 20.09
CA SER A 181 4.16 20.90 19.55
C SER A 181 5.13 20.60 18.42
N LYS A 182 5.27 21.53 17.48
CA LYS A 182 6.10 21.45 16.25
C LYS A 182 7.59 21.71 16.52
N HIS A 183 8.07 21.71 17.76
CA HIS A 183 9.50 21.98 18.03
C HIS A 183 10.40 20.87 17.45
N THR A 184 11.60 21.21 16.99
CA THR A 184 12.54 20.23 16.37
C THR A 184 13.04 19.16 17.34
N THR A 185 12.88 19.39 18.65
CA THR A 185 13.39 18.54 19.71
C THR A 185 12.84 17.10 19.68
N PHE A 186 11.59 16.88 19.23
CA PHE A 186 11.06 15.51 19.14
C PHE A 186 11.69 14.71 17.99
N VAL A 187 12.09 15.37 16.90
CA VAL A 187 12.80 14.71 15.79
C VAL A 187 14.19 14.27 16.24
N GLU A 188 14.91 15.13 16.97
CA GLU A 188 16.23 14.81 17.52
C GLU A 188 16.20 13.60 18.45
N ARG A 189 15.17 13.52 19.29
CA ARG A 189 15.00 12.38 20.19
C ARG A 189 14.67 11.09 19.45
N ALA A 190 13.85 11.13 18.40
CA ALA A 190 13.62 9.95 17.54
C ALA A 190 14.93 9.46 16.89
N ILE A 191 15.81 10.38 16.45
CA ILE A 191 17.13 10.04 15.92
C ILE A 191 18.04 9.44 17.00
N ARG A 192 18.03 10.02 18.21
CA ARG A 192 18.80 9.49 19.35
C ARG A 192 18.38 8.07 19.70
N GLN A 193 17.07 7.80 19.77
CA GLN A 193 16.54 6.47 20.00
C GLN A 193 17.05 5.47 18.95
N ALA A 194 17.03 5.85 17.67
CA ALA A 194 17.53 5.01 16.58
C ALA A 194 19.03 4.70 16.72
N ALA A 195 19.85 5.69 17.05
CA ALA A 195 21.28 5.50 17.27
C ALA A 195 21.56 4.58 18.46
N GLU A 196 20.86 4.77 19.58
CA GLU A 196 21.00 3.94 20.78
C GLU A 196 20.55 2.50 20.57
N LEU A 197 19.47 2.28 19.82
CA LEU A 197 19.01 0.94 19.47
C LEU A 197 20.10 0.20 18.68
N ARG A 198 20.62 0.84 17.63
CA ARG A 198 21.67 0.24 16.78
C ARG A 198 22.97 -0.01 17.54
N LEU A 199 23.30 0.85 18.49
CA LEU A 199 24.43 0.64 19.39
C LEU A 199 24.21 -0.60 20.27
N ARG A 200 23.03 -0.75 20.88
CA ARG A 200 22.67 -1.91 21.71
C ARG A 200 22.68 -3.23 20.93
N GLU A 201 22.33 -3.19 19.65
CA GLU A 201 22.40 -4.35 18.74
C GLU A 201 23.83 -4.69 18.27
N GLY A 202 24.85 -3.96 18.72
CA GLY A 202 26.24 -4.14 18.28
C GLY A 202 26.49 -3.71 16.83
N LYS A 203 25.56 -2.96 16.23
CA LYS A 203 25.60 -2.49 14.83
C LYS A 203 25.49 -0.96 14.78
N PRO A 204 26.40 -0.21 15.44
CA PRO A 204 26.28 1.23 15.53
C PRO A 204 26.25 1.88 14.15
N LEU A 205 25.54 2.99 14.03
CA LEU A 205 25.53 3.80 12.81
C LEU A 205 26.96 4.31 12.55
N GLN A 206 27.44 4.09 11.33
CA GLN A 206 28.83 4.39 10.96
C GLN A 206 28.91 5.68 10.16
N ASN A 207 30.12 6.21 9.95
CA ASN A 207 30.30 7.47 9.20
C ASN A 207 29.76 7.43 7.76
N LYS A 208 29.64 6.22 7.19
CA LYS A 208 29.09 5.98 5.85
C LYS A 208 27.55 5.90 5.84
N THR A 209 26.88 5.98 6.99
CA THR A 209 25.42 6.03 7.07
C THR A 209 24.95 7.42 6.65
N ILE A 210 24.07 7.45 5.65
CA ILE A 210 23.40 8.67 5.20
C ILE A 210 22.14 8.86 6.06
N HIS A 211 21.98 10.04 6.64
CA HIS A 211 20.75 10.48 7.28
C HIS A 211 20.06 11.46 6.35
N HIS A 212 18.89 11.06 5.83
CA HIS A 212 18.09 11.88 4.95
C HIS A 212 16.85 12.39 5.66
N SER A 213 16.62 13.69 5.64
CA SER A 213 15.38 14.29 6.14
C SER A 213 14.73 15.09 5.03
N ASP A 214 13.46 14.79 4.74
CA ASP A 214 12.65 15.63 3.87
C ASP A 214 12.23 16.88 4.65
N ALA A 215 12.90 18.01 4.37
CA ALA A 215 12.79 19.21 5.20
C ALA A 215 11.38 19.84 5.14
N GLY A 216 10.69 19.80 6.27
CA GLY A 216 9.66 20.76 6.69
C GLY A 216 10.14 21.75 7.76
N SER A 217 11.40 21.68 8.19
CA SER A 217 12.02 22.63 9.14
C SER A 217 13.50 22.87 8.77
N PRO A 218 13.97 24.13 8.72
CA PRO A 218 15.30 24.49 8.22
C PRO A 218 16.49 24.12 9.13
N ASN A 219 16.26 23.58 10.33
CA ASN A 219 17.34 23.22 11.27
C ASN A 219 17.09 21.86 11.90
N ILE A 220 17.76 20.82 11.40
CA ILE A 220 17.98 19.59 12.17
C ILE A 220 19.45 19.63 12.57
N PRO A 221 19.78 19.72 13.87
CA PRO A 221 21.16 19.67 14.31
C PRO A 221 21.81 18.37 13.84
N ARG A 222 23.10 18.47 13.48
CA ARG A 222 23.97 17.31 13.37
C ARG A 222 23.78 16.47 14.63
N CYS A 223 23.72 15.15 14.48
CA CYS A 223 23.58 14.23 15.59
C CYS A 223 24.75 14.46 16.57
N THR A 224 24.54 15.23 17.64
CA THR A 224 25.53 15.56 18.67
C THR A 224 25.32 14.62 19.85
N SER A 225 25.54 13.33 19.61
CA SER A 225 25.76 12.39 20.72
C SER A 225 27.07 12.79 21.43
N PRO A 226 27.16 12.70 22.78
CA PRO A 226 28.41 12.89 23.53
C PRO A 226 29.51 11.85 23.17
N ARG A 227 29.21 10.89 22.30
CA ARG A 227 30.17 10.02 21.60
C ARG A 227 29.99 10.17 20.09
N PRO A 228 31.07 10.21 19.29
CA PRO A 228 31.03 10.62 17.89
C PRO A 228 30.12 9.72 17.04
N CYS A 229 28.92 10.20 16.71
CA CYS A 229 28.15 9.70 15.57
C CYS A 229 28.41 10.63 14.38
N ASN A 230 29.44 10.33 13.61
CA ASN A 230 29.90 11.18 12.50
C ASN A 230 29.17 10.81 11.19
N CYS A 231 27.84 10.79 11.23
CA CYS A 231 27.02 10.41 10.08
C CYS A 231 26.81 11.58 9.10
N THR A 232 26.60 11.26 7.81
CA THR A 232 26.49 12.28 6.76
C THR A 232 25.03 12.70 6.59
N VAL A 233 24.74 14.00 6.71
CA VAL A 233 23.38 14.56 6.60
C VAL A 233 23.07 14.94 5.16
N SER A 234 21.85 14.63 4.70
CA SER A 234 21.33 14.90 3.36
C SER A 234 19.94 15.55 3.41
N ALA A 235 19.66 16.50 2.50
CA ALA A 235 18.34 17.13 2.34
C ALA A 235 18.02 17.44 0.86
N PRO A 236 16.75 17.42 0.41
CA PRO A 236 16.40 17.56 -1.01
C PRO A 236 16.73 18.95 -1.61
N ARG A 237 17.15 18.99 -2.90
CA ARG A 237 17.33 20.26 -3.64
C ARG A 237 15.98 20.97 -3.87
N SER A 238 15.96 22.30 -3.72
CA SER A 238 14.82 23.12 -4.12
C SER A 238 14.65 23.11 -5.64
N GLY A 239 13.48 22.68 -6.11
CA GLY A 239 12.93 23.02 -7.42
C GLY A 239 11.53 23.60 -7.22
N PRO A 240 11.04 24.50 -8.10
CA PRO A 240 9.63 24.82 -8.10
C PRO A 240 8.92 23.50 -8.38
N TRP A 241 7.91 23.19 -7.57
CA TRP A 241 7.18 21.93 -7.48
C TRP A 241 7.63 21.10 -6.28
N ALA A 242 6.94 21.33 -5.15
CA ALA A 242 6.60 20.24 -4.26
C ALA A 242 5.64 19.30 -4.99
N THR A 243 6.16 18.53 -5.95
CA THR A 243 5.46 17.37 -6.49
C THR A 243 5.43 16.31 -5.39
N PRO A 244 4.25 15.73 -5.09
CA PRO A 244 4.11 14.73 -4.05
C PRO A 244 4.84 13.47 -4.51
N THR A 245 6.00 13.17 -3.94
CA THR A 245 6.67 11.90 -4.23
C THR A 245 5.88 10.79 -3.54
N THR A 246 4.92 10.23 -4.28
CA THR A 246 4.52 8.84 -4.10
C THR A 246 5.68 8.02 -4.63
N THR A 247 6.72 7.81 -3.83
CA THR A 247 7.70 6.77 -4.15
C THR A 247 6.98 5.44 -3.93
N PRO A 248 6.85 4.57 -4.94
CA PRO A 248 6.47 3.19 -4.69
C PRO A 248 7.51 2.61 -3.74
N TRP A 249 7.07 2.13 -2.57
CA TRP A 249 7.95 1.44 -1.63
C TRP A 249 8.74 0.34 -2.36
N PRO A 250 10.06 0.24 -2.18
CA PRO A 250 10.84 -0.82 -2.79
C PRO A 250 10.31 -2.19 -2.33
N ARG A 251 10.15 -3.11 -3.29
CA ARG A 251 9.79 -4.49 -2.99
C ARG A 251 10.92 -5.12 -2.17
N PRO A 252 10.63 -5.89 -1.10
CA PRO A 252 11.65 -6.72 -0.46
C PRO A 252 12.24 -7.68 -1.50
N PRO A 253 13.55 -7.98 -1.43
CA PRO A 253 14.15 -8.98 -2.31
C PRO A 253 13.49 -10.34 -2.05
N SER A 254 12.96 -10.96 -3.11
CA SER A 254 12.54 -12.36 -3.11
C SER A 254 13.79 -13.26 -3.11
N GLY A 255 14.47 -13.32 -1.96
CA GLY A 255 15.60 -14.23 -1.72
C GLY A 255 15.14 -15.42 -0.91
N SER A 256 14.45 -16.37 -1.54
CA SER A 256 14.26 -17.71 -0.97
C SER A 256 15.56 -18.49 -1.18
N THR A 257 16.47 -18.44 -0.21
CA THR A 257 17.49 -19.50 -0.06
C THR A 257 16.87 -20.62 0.78
N ARG A 258 16.31 -21.64 0.12
CA ARG A 258 16.11 -22.94 0.78
C ARG A 258 17.48 -23.55 1.04
N PRO A 259 17.81 -23.99 2.27
CA PRO A 259 18.87 -24.95 2.46
C PRO A 259 18.43 -26.30 1.89
N ASN A 260 19.26 -26.90 1.06
CA ASN A 260 19.09 -28.26 0.56
C ASN A 260 19.29 -29.22 1.75
N ALA A 261 18.22 -29.84 2.23
CA ALA A 261 18.31 -30.94 3.19
C ALA A 261 18.14 -32.25 2.41
N SER A 262 19.28 -32.87 2.08
CA SER A 262 19.37 -34.28 1.73
C SER A 262 19.01 -35.11 2.96
N ALA A 263 17.82 -35.72 2.97
CA ALA A 263 17.40 -36.67 3.99
C ALA A 263 17.49 -38.09 3.42
N THR A 264 18.50 -38.81 3.89
CA THR A 264 18.69 -40.25 3.81
C THR A 264 17.47 -40.97 4.39
N THR A 265 16.89 -41.91 3.64
CA THR A 265 15.81 -42.80 4.08
C THR A 265 16.38 -43.91 4.97
N PRO A 266 15.85 -44.17 6.17
CA PRO A 266 16.10 -45.44 6.87
C PRO A 266 14.99 -46.45 6.54
N PRO A 267 15.30 -47.77 6.59
CA PRO A 267 14.39 -48.82 6.16
C PRO A 267 13.33 -49.14 7.23
N PHE A 268 12.12 -49.45 6.76
CA PHE A 268 11.06 -50.09 7.53
C PHE A 268 11.41 -51.56 7.75
N ALA A 269 11.42 -52.01 9.02
CA ALA A 269 11.53 -53.41 9.39
C ALA A 269 10.70 -53.72 10.66
N ALA A 270 10.21 -54.97 10.69
CA ALA A 270 9.54 -55.72 11.76
C ALA A 270 8.04 -55.43 11.96
N ASP A 271 7.15 -56.35 11.55
CA ASP A 271 6.80 -57.65 12.17
C ASP A 271 5.76 -57.51 13.28
N HIS A 272 4.51 -57.88 12.95
CA HIS A 272 3.67 -58.91 13.59
C HIS A 272 2.20 -58.75 13.17
#